data_AF-A0A9N9DJI7-F1
#
_entry.id   AF-A0A9N9DJI7-F1
#
_cell.length_a   1.000
_cell.length_b   1.000
_cell.length_c   1.000
_cell.angle_alpha   90.00
_cell.angle_beta   90.00
_cell.angle_gamma   90.00
#
_symmetry.space_group_name_H-M   'P 1'
#
loop_
_entity.id
_entity.type
_entity.pdbx_description
1 polymer ?
#
loop_
_entity_poly.entity_id
_entity_poly.type
_entity_poly.pdbx_seq_one_letter_code
_entity_poly.pdbx_strand_id
1 'polypeptide(L)'
;MLAQELILVAAKESKKEKESKKANDSKKANGVPHAPHATQAAEKLPGNWPKVNVAPPPNEEFTKLVDLSKVSKAPLTTNTTKCDTKDPYCYWTCTGCVRNSTDIVLCPNKLVTFFVVGSRVYERPDILRKAFKAGHQIGIHTWSHHALTSQSDETIISELQWTAAAIKEAINVTPRYIRPPFGDYDDRVRDISNQLGYKVAIWDLDTHDWMATTDKTYQLNWIENNFTQWVNDPKLRNTGHISLEHDLYNETAARVSLVVPILKKANYLIKTIASCLGDRPYVEDVTTDPSDIAAKKADANSPNPTSTLTSDASM
;
A
#
# COMPACT_ATOMS: atom_id res chain seq x y z
N MET A 1 -12.40 2.87 -0.36
CA MET A 1 -10.98 2.93 -0.73
C MET A 1 -10.18 2.53 0.51
N LEU A 2 -8.91 2.14 0.36
CA LEU A 2 -8.16 1.44 1.41
C LEU A 2 -6.84 2.08 1.81
N ALA A 3 -6.21 2.72 0.84
CA ALA A 3 -5.02 3.47 1.11
C ALA A 3 -5.40 4.88 1.57
N GLN A 4 -4.51 5.44 2.35
CA GLN A 4 -4.44 6.89 2.47
C GLN A 4 -3.42 7.40 1.44
N GLU A 5 -2.47 6.56 1.01
CA GLU A 5 -1.41 6.96 0.10
C GLU A 5 -1.11 5.90 -0.97
N LEU A 6 -1.09 6.37 -2.21
CA LEU A 6 -0.66 5.70 -3.43
C LEU A 6 0.73 6.20 -3.80
N ILE A 7 1.56 5.28 -4.30
CA ILE A 7 2.89 5.62 -4.79
C ILE A 7 3.07 5.09 -6.18
N LEU A 8 3.45 6.02 -7.06
CA LEU A 8 4.08 5.70 -8.31
C LEU A 8 5.60 5.69 -8.13
N VAL A 9 6.21 4.50 -8.11
CA VAL A 9 7.67 4.43 -8.25
C VAL A 9 8.00 4.37 -9.72
N ALA A 10 8.67 5.40 -10.21
CA ALA A 10 9.09 5.49 -11.60
C ALA A 10 10.59 5.18 -11.66
N ALA A 11 11.00 4.06 -12.26
CA ALA A 11 12.40 3.68 -12.48
C ALA A 11 12.79 3.86 -13.96
N LYS A 12 13.93 4.49 -14.26
CA LYS A 12 14.37 4.69 -15.65
C LYS A 12 14.85 3.38 -16.28
N GLU A 13 14.40 3.06 -17.50
CA GLU A 13 14.91 1.88 -18.23
C GLU A 13 16.42 1.99 -18.48
N SER A 14 17.16 0.93 -18.16
CA SER A 14 18.58 0.84 -18.54
C SER A 14 18.72 0.47 -20.02
N LYS A 15 19.86 0.83 -20.66
CA LYS A 15 20.15 0.44 -22.05
C LYS A 15 20.07 -1.08 -22.29
N LYS A 16 20.44 -1.90 -21.29
CA LYS A 16 20.38 -3.37 -21.35
C LYS A 16 18.94 -3.92 -21.35
N GLU A 17 18.01 -3.25 -20.67
CA GLU A 17 16.60 -3.67 -20.56
C GLU A 17 15.80 -3.33 -21.83
N LYS A 18 16.26 -2.31 -22.59
CA LYS A 18 15.75 -1.97 -23.92
C LYS A 18 16.03 -3.05 -24.98
N GLU A 19 17.15 -3.75 -24.85
CA GLU A 19 17.56 -4.80 -25.80
C GLU A 19 16.84 -6.13 -25.52
N SER A 20 16.53 -6.46 -24.26
CA SER A 20 15.78 -7.67 -23.92
C SER A 20 14.30 -7.59 -24.31
N LYS A 21 13.67 -6.40 -24.26
CA LYS A 21 12.27 -6.21 -24.67
C LYS A 21 12.03 -6.32 -26.18
N LYS A 22 13.05 -6.09 -27.02
CA LYS A 22 12.94 -6.25 -28.48
C LYS A 22 12.74 -7.71 -28.92
N ALA A 23 12.88 -8.68 -28.02
CA ALA A 23 12.73 -10.11 -28.33
C ALA A 23 11.32 -10.69 -28.04
N ASN A 24 10.38 -9.95 -27.42
CA ASN A 24 9.12 -10.55 -26.94
C ASN A 24 7.81 -9.87 -27.38
N ASP A 25 7.85 -8.88 -28.27
CA ASP A 25 6.62 -8.31 -28.83
C ASP A 25 6.13 -9.11 -30.06
N SER A 26 5.48 -10.24 -29.80
CA SER A 26 4.50 -10.82 -30.72
C SER A 26 3.61 -11.85 -30.02
N LYS A 27 2.58 -11.40 -29.28
CA LYS A 27 1.37 -12.19 -29.05
C LYS A 27 0.17 -11.27 -28.80
N LYS A 28 -0.76 -11.28 -29.75
CA LYS A 28 -2.03 -10.54 -29.77
C LYS A 28 -2.88 -10.89 -28.54
N ALA A 29 -3.43 -9.86 -27.91
CA ALA A 29 -4.51 -9.98 -26.92
C ALA A 29 -5.81 -10.38 -27.64
N ASN A 30 -6.36 -11.55 -27.29
CA ASN A 30 -7.75 -11.90 -27.60
C ASN A 30 -8.61 -11.63 -26.36
N GLY A 31 -9.78 -11.03 -26.58
CA GLY A 31 -10.67 -10.51 -25.55
C GLY A 31 -11.14 -11.55 -24.54
N VAL A 32 -11.08 -11.18 -23.26
CA VAL A 32 -11.66 -11.94 -22.16
C VAL A 32 -13.15 -11.58 -22.06
N PRO A 33 -14.09 -12.55 -22.11
CA PRO A 33 -15.51 -12.27 -21.96
C PRO A 33 -15.83 -11.75 -20.56
N HIS A 34 -16.69 -10.73 -20.47
CA HIS A 34 -17.17 -10.17 -19.21
C HIS A 34 -18.13 -11.14 -18.52
N ALA A 35 -17.76 -11.60 -17.32
CA ALA A 35 -18.66 -12.30 -16.41
C ALA A 35 -19.59 -11.28 -15.70
N PRO A 36 -20.87 -11.62 -15.47
CA PRO A 36 -21.79 -10.73 -14.75
C PRO A 36 -21.40 -10.67 -13.26
N HIS A 37 -21.20 -9.47 -12.74
CA HIS A 37 -20.84 -9.25 -11.34
C HIS A 37 -22.09 -9.13 -10.45
N ALA A 38 -22.25 -10.09 -9.54
CA ALA A 38 -23.18 -10.01 -8.42
C ALA A 38 -22.70 -8.97 -7.40
N THR A 39 -23.58 -8.05 -7.01
CA THR A 39 -23.40 -7.09 -5.92
C THR A 39 -23.57 -7.80 -4.57
N GLN A 40 -22.47 -8.26 -3.95
CA GLN A 40 -22.45 -8.58 -2.53
C GLN A 40 -22.02 -7.35 -1.72
N ALA A 41 -22.74 -7.06 -0.64
CA ALA A 41 -22.36 -6.04 0.33
C ALA A 41 -20.99 -6.40 0.94
N ALA A 42 -20.10 -5.42 1.08
CA ALA A 42 -18.77 -5.64 1.65
C ALA A 42 -18.90 -5.94 3.15
N GLU A 43 -18.54 -7.15 3.55
CA GLU A 43 -18.48 -7.56 4.95
C GLU A 43 -17.15 -7.14 5.57
N LYS A 44 -17.20 -6.61 6.80
CA LYS A 44 -16.00 -6.25 7.58
C LYS A 44 -15.20 -7.51 7.91
N LEU A 45 -13.93 -7.35 8.28
CA LEU A 45 -13.18 -8.50 8.81
C LEU A 45 -13.86 -9.04 10.08
N PRO A 46 -13.98 -10.38 10.22
CA PRO A 46 -14.52 -10.97 11.44
C PRO A 46 -13.55 -10.79 12.62
N GLY A 47 -14.07 -10.84 13.84
CA GLY A 47 -13.27 -10.80 15.06
C GLY A 47 -13.22 -9.45 15.77
N ASN A 48 -12.40 -9.38 16.82
CA ASN A 48 -12.28 -8.22 17.69
C ASN A 48 -11.14 -7.33 17.22
N TRP A 49 -11.49 -6.20 16.60
CA TRP A 49 -10.54 -5.23 16.08
C TRP A 49 -10.62 -3.91 16.88
N PRO A 50 -9.53 -3.12 16.95
CA PRO A 50 -9.56 -1.82 17.59
C PRO A 50 -10.60 -0.87 16.95
N LYS A 51 -10.94 0.22 17.64
CA LYS A 51 -11.91 1.19 17.13
C LYS A 51 -11.39 1.86 15.84
N VAL A 52 -12.29 2.11 14.90
CA VAL A 52 -11.98 2.78 13.64
C VAL A 52 -11.52 4.22 13.91
N ASN A 53 -10.45 4.66 13.25
CA ASN A 53 -9.84 6.00 13.38
C ASN A 53 -9.41 6.40 14.80
N VAL A 54 -9.20 5.44 15.69
CA VAL A 54 -8.69 5.69 17.06
C VAL A 54 -7.39 4.92 17.22
N ALA A 55 -6.37 5.56 17.78
CA ALA A 55 -5.11 4.89 18.08
C ALA A 55 -5.37 3.64 18.93
N PRO A 56 -4.90 2.45 18.51
CA PRO A 56 -5.14 1.23 19.25
C PRO A 56 -4.41 1.29 20.58
N PRO A 57 -5.00 0.78 21.67
CA PRO A 57 -4.30 0.71 22.95
C PRO A 57 -3.03 -0.15 22.82
N PRO A 58 -2.01 0.08 23.67
CA PRO A 58 -0.86 -0.82 23.80
C PRO A 58 -1.30 -2.28 23.95
N ASN A 59 -0.62 -3.17 23.24
CA ASN A 59 -0.87 -4.61 23.29
C ASN A 59 0.40 -5.31 23.79
N GLU A 60 0.31 -6.01 24.92
CA GLU A 60 1.46 -6.63 25.58
C GLU A 60 2.18 -7.65 24.70
N GLU A 61 1.46 -8.46 23.94
CA GLU A 61 2.04 -9.47 23.04
C GLU A 61 2.80 -8.82 21.88
N PHE A 62 2.28 -7.71 21.35
CA PHE A 62 2.99 -6.95 20.32
C PHE A 62 4.22 -6.24 20.89
N THR A 63 4.12 -5.69 22.10
CA THR A 63 5.24 -5.02 22.77
C THR A 63 6.41 -5.98 22.99
N LYS A 64 6.15 -7.27 23.30
CA LYS A 64 7.19 -8.31 23.45
C LYS A 64 8.03 -8.56 22.19
N LEU A 65 7.55 -8.13 21.01
CA LEU A 65 8.29 -8.25 19.76
C LEU A 65 9.44 -7.23 19.64
N VAL A 66 9.48 -6.22 20.51
CA VAL A 66 10.45 -5.13 20.48
C VAL A 66 11.19 -5.05 21.81
N ASP A 67 12.52 -5.01 21.73
CA ASP A 67 13.36 -4.68 22.87
C ASP A 67 13.37 -3.16 23.06
N LEU A 68 12.44 -2.66 23.89
CA LEU A 68 12.30 -1.23 24.19
C LEU A 68 13.56 -0.63 24.82
N SER A 69 14.46 -1.43 25.39
CA SER A 69 15.74 -0.92 25.91
C SER A 69 16.71 -0.47 24.82
N LYS A 70 16.50 -0.97 23.58
CA LYS A 70 17.28 -0.64 22.39
C LYS A 70 16.62 0.41 21.50
N VAL A 71 15.45 0.91 21.89
CA VAL A 71 14.76 1.99 21.19
C VAL A 71 15.36 3.33 21.62
N SER A 72 15.76 4.14 20.64
CA SER A 72 16.37 5.46 20.87
C SER A 72 15.47 6.36 21.69
N LYS A 73 16.02 7.15 22.62
CA LYS A 73 15.21 8.09 23.43
C LYS A 73 15.02 9.41 22.68
N ALA A 74 13.97 9.50 21.87
CA ALA A 74 13.54 10.76 21.26
C ALA A 74 12.41 11.41 22.09
N PRO A 75 12.40 12.75 22.26
CA PRO A 75 11.30 13.43 22.93
C PRO A 75 10.02 13.32 22.08
N LEU A 76 8.89 13.05 22.73
CA LEU A 76 7.59 13.11 22.07
C LEU A 76 7.33 14.53 21.56
N THR A 77 6.84 14.65 20.34
CA THR A 77 6.47 15.94 19.77
C THR A 77 5.15 16.42 20.40
N THR A 78 5.21 17.50 21.19
CA THR A 78 4.04 18.04 21.92
C THR A 78 3.29 19.13 21.13
N ASN A 79 3.83 19.56 20.00
CA ASN A 79 3.29 20.66 19.19
C ASN A 79 3.00 20.21 17.76
N THR A 80 1.95 19.42 17.59
CA THR A 80 1.29 19.20 16.30
C THR A 80 0.35 20.39 16.04
N THR A 81 0.87 21.58 15.71
CA THR A 81 0.03 22.79 15.72
C THR A 81 -1.13 22.74 14.72
N LYS A 82 -2.30 22.37 15.26
CA LYS A 82 -3.71 22.68 14.91
C LYS A 82 -4.23 22.32 13.51
N CYS A 83 -4.97 21.21 13.43
CA CYS A 83 -6.24 21.19 12.69
C CYS A 83 -7.35 21.74 13.60
N ASP A 84 -8.16 22.65 13.07
CA ASP A 84 -9.24 23.37 13.77
C ASP A 84 -10.37 22.41 14.24
N THR A 85 -10.93 22.70 15.40
CA THR A 85 -11.98 21.92 16.10
C THR A 85 -13.40 22.15 15.56
N LYS A 86 -13.54 22.58 14.31
CA LYS A 86 -14.82 22.69 13.59
C LYS A 86 -14.65 22.20 12.16
N ASP A 87 -14.46 20.89 11.99
CA ASP A 87 -14.51 20.26 10.67
C ASP A 87 -15.87 19.55 10.48
N PRO A 88 -16.79 20.11 9.67
CA PRO A 88 -18.06 19.48 9.32
C PRO A 88 -17.94 18.45 8.18
N TYR A 89 -16.75 18.09 7.70
CA TYR A 89 -16.55 17.27 6.49
C TYR A 89 -15.98 15.88 6.72
N CYS A 90 -16.38 15.24 7.82
CA CYS A 90 -16.25 13.79 7.96
C CYS A 90 -17.27 13.10 7.03
N TYR A 91 -16.95 13.01 5.72
CA TYR A 91 -17.75 12.27 4.74
C TYR A 91 -16.98 11.09 4.15
N TRP A 92 -17.55 9.91 4.40
CA TRP A 92 -17.32 8.65 3.71
C TRP A 92 -17.28 8.79 2.19
N THR A 93 -16.43 8.03 1.50
CA THR A 93 -16.89 7.34 0.28
C THR A 93 -16.28 5.95 0.09
N CYS A 94 -17.19 5.00 -0.15
CA CYS A 94 -16.96 3.82 -0.94
C CYS A 94 -18.22 3.52 -1.77
N THR A 95 -18.29 4.01 -3.00
CA THR A 95 -19.13 3.51 -4.11
C THR A 95 -18.36 3.94 -5.37
N GLY A 96 -18.02 3.10 -6.36
CA GLY A 96 -18.82 2.26 -7.25
C GLY A 96 -18.16 2.38 -8.64
N CYS A 97 -18.19 1.33 -9.46
CA CYS A 97 -17.42 1.15 -10.71
C CYS A 97 -17.09 2.43 -11.50
N VAL A 98 -15.79 2.67 -11.70
CA VAL A 98 -15.32 3.51 -12.80
C VAL A 98 -15.56 2.73 -14.09
N ARG A 99 -16.69 3.04 -14.74
CA ARG A 99 -16.99 2.63 -16.10
C ARG A 99 -15.82 3.03 -17.00
N ASN A 100 -15.21 2.05 -17.64
CA ASN A 100 -14.13 2.17 -18.62
C ASN A 100 -12.80 2.78 -18.11
N SER A 101 -11.80 1.91 -17.94
CA SER A 101 -10.34 2.21 -17.99
C SER A 101 -9.67 3.03 -16.88
N THR A 102 -10.37 3.45 -15.82
CA THR A 102 -9.85 4.38 -14.80
C THR A 102 -9.68 3.80 -13.38
N ASP A 103 -10.08 2.55 -13.11
CA ASP A 103 -9.80 1.91 -11.82
C ASP A 103 -8.33 1.47 -11.74
N ILE A 104 -7.58 2.04 -10.80
CA ILE A 104 -6.17 1.68 -10.60
C ILE A 104 -6.02 0.20 -10.21
N VAL A 105 -7.01 -0.34 -9.49
CA VAL A 105 -7.05 -1.74 -9.04
C VAL A 105 -7.35 -2.71 -10.19
N LEU A 106 -7.81 -2.24 -11.35
CA LEU A 106 -8.09 -3.09 -12.52
C LEU A 106 -7.02 -2.95 -13.62
N CYS A 107 -5.91 -2.28 -13.35
CA CYS A 107 -4.87 -2.00 -14.32
C CYS A 107 -3.62 -2.89 -14.09
N PRO A 108 -3.57 -4.13 -14.65
CA PRO A 108 -2.48 -5.09 -14.39
C PRO A 108 -1.09 -4.63 -14.88
N ASN A 109 -1.03 -3.64 -15.78
CA ASN A 109 0.22 -3.09 -16.30
C ASN A 109 0.67 -1.79 -15.59
N LYS A 110 0.11 -1.51 -14.41
CA LYS A 110 0.40 -0.32 -13.58
C LYS A 110 0.63 -0.76 -12.13
N LEU A 111 1.80 -1.31 -11.84
CA LEU A 111 2.13 -1.81 -10.50
C LEU A 111 2.55 -0.64 -9.60
N VAL A 112 1.78 -0.40 -8.55
CA VAL A 112 1.98 0.69 -7.58
C VAL A 112 2.09 0.11 -6.17
N THR A 113 2.47 0.94 -5.21
CA THR A 113 2.44 0.57 -3.78
C THR A 113 1.33 1.33 -3.08
N PHE A 114 0.45 0.61 -2.38
CA PHE A 114 -0.60 1.17 -1.53
C PHE A 114 -0.20 1.05 -0.08
N PHE A 115 -0.11 2.18 0.63
CA PHE A 115 0.06 2.22 2.07
C PHE A 115 -1.31 2.34 2.72
N VAL A 116 -1.76 1.24 3.33
CA VAL A 116 -3.14 1.07 3.79
C VAL A 116 -3.28 1.24 5.29
N VAL A 117 -4.41 1.82 5.68
CA VAL A 117 -4.74 2.12 7.06
C VAL A 117 -5.49 0.93 7.65
N GLY A 118 -5.02 0.42 8.78
CA GLY A 118 -5.55 -0.83 9.37
C GLY A 118 -7.06 -0.79 9.60
N SER A 119 -7.59 0.31 10.13
CA SER A 119 -9.03 0.46 10.33
C SER A 119 -9.84 0.44 9.02
N ARG A 120 -9.26 0.87 7.90
CA ARG A 120 -9.89 0.78 6.56
C ARG A 120 -9.82 -0.62 5.99
N VAL A 121 -8.72 -1.34 6.24
CA VAL A 121 -8.62 -2.77 5.90
C VAL A 121 -9.70 -3.58 6.63
N TYR A 122 -9.91 -3.29 7.92
CA TYR A 122 -11.00 -3.88 8.70
C TYR A 122 -12.38 -3.60 8.09
N GLU A 123 -12.64 -2.35 7.70
CA GLU A 123 -13.94 -1.96 7.13
C GLU A 123 -14.16 -2.52 5.72
N ARG A 124 -13.12 -2.58 4.90
CA ARG A 124 -13.19 -2.82 3.45
C ARG A 124 -12.17 -3.85 2.93
N PRO A 125 -12.12 -5.06 3.51
CA PRO A 125 -11.14 -6.07 3.10
C PRO A 125 -11.33 -6.52 1.64
N ASP A 126 -12.54 -6.36 1.10
CA ASP A 126 -12.87 -6.66 -0.30
C ASP A 126 -12.01 -5.86 -1.29
N ILE A 127 -11.79 -4.57 -1.01
CA ILE A 127 -10.97 -3.71 -1.86
C ILE A 127 -9.50 -4.15 -1.79
N LEU A 128 -9.04 -4.69 -0.64
CA LEU A 128 -7.62 -4.97 -0.40
C LEU A 128 -7.26 -6.19 -1.20
N ARG A 129 -8.14 -7.18 -1.12
CA ARG A 129 -8.07 -8.40 -1.92
C ARG A 129 -8.07 -8.06 -3.42
N LYS A 130 -8.82 -7.05 -3.87
CA LYS A 130 -8.78 -6.63 -5.28
C LYS A 130 -7.43 -5.99 -5.63
N ALA A 131 -6.95 -5.03 -4.83
CA ALA A 131 -5.66 -4.37 -5.07
C ALA A 131 -4.49 -5.35 -5.07
N PHE A 132 -4.48 -6.26 -4.10
CA PHE A 132 -3.49 -7.33 -4.00
C PHE A 132 -3.54 -8.27 -5.22
N LYS A 133 -4.72 -8.79 -5.58
CA LYS A 133 -4.89 -9.67 -6.75
C LYS A 133 -4.50 -9.03 -8.08
N ALA A 134 -4.57 -7.70 -8.17
CA ALA A 134 -4.13 -6.95 -9.33
C ALA A 134 -2.61 -6.80 -9.44
N GLY A 135 -1.85 -7.32 -8.45
CA GLY A 135 -0.40 -7.28 -8.41
C GLY A 135 0.16 -6.02 -7.76
N HIS A 136 -0.65 -5.20 -7.09
CA HIS A 136 -0.11 -4.05 -6.36
C HIS A 136 0.60 -4.49 -5.08
N GLN A 137 1.62 -3.74 -4.68
CA GLN A 137 2.24 -3.92 -3.38
C GLN A 137 1.37 -3.28 -2.30
N ILE A 138 1.20 -3.98 -1.17
CA ILE A 138 0.53 -3.48 0.03
C ILE A 138 1.57 -3.21 1.11
N GLY A 139 1.52 -2.02 1.71
CA GLY A 139 2.32 -1.57 2.84
C GLY A 139 1.45 -1.05 3.98
N ILE A 140 2.05 -0.85 5.15
CA ILE A 140 1.37 -0.43 6.39
C ILE A 140 1.39 1.09 6.53
N HIS A 141 0.24 1.69 6.81
CA HIS A 141 0.10 3.13 7.06
C HIS A 141 -0.55 3.44 8.40
N THR A 142 -0.16 2.68 9.44
CA THR A 142 -0.76 2.70 10.79
C THR A 142 -2.23 2.26 10.81
N TRP A 143 -2.78 2.09 12.01
CA TRP A 143 -4.17 1.71 12.21
C TRP A 143 -5.10 2.91 12.06
N SER A 144 -4.67 4.07 12.55
CA SER A 144 -5.54 5.23 12.76
C SER A 144 -5.03 6.55 12.15
N HIS A 145 -3.86 6.57 11.51
CA HIS A 145 -3.26 7.73 10.85
C HIS A 145 -2.90 8.89 11.79
N HIS A 146 -2.45 8.57 13.02
CA HIS A 146 -1.85 9.56 13.91
C HIS A 146 -0.35 9.71 13.62
N ALA A 147 0.18 10.91 13.83
CA ALA A 147 1.60 11.24 13.72
C ALA A 147 2.41 10.39 14.72
N LEU A 148 3.31 9.53 14.26
CA LEU A 148 3.97 8.53 15.11
C LEU A 148 4.92 9.17 16.14
N THR A 149 5.51 10.33 15.86
CA THR A 149 6.41 11.01 16.82
C THR A 149 5.66 11.56 18.03
N SER A 150 4.35 11.73 17.92
CA SER A 150 3.47 12.13 19.04
C SER A 150 3.01 10.95 19.92
N GLN A 151 3.29 9.71 19.49
CA GLN A 151 2.81 8.49 20.16
C GLN A 151 3.89 7.86 21.04
N SER A 152 3.46 7.15 22.09
CA SER A 152 4.35 6.31 22.90
C SER A 152 4.89 5.13 22.07
N ASP A 153 6.01 4.55 22.49
CA ASP A 153 6.63 3.43 21.78
C ASP A 153 5.69 2.23 21.66
N GLU A 154 4.96 1.91 22.73
CA GLU A 154 3.97 0.82 22.73
C GLU A 154 2.79 1.13 21.80
N THR A 155 2.39 2.39 21.71
CA THR A 155 1.32 2.81 20.79
C THR A 155 1.78 2.74 19.34
N ILE A 156 3.02 3.13 19.03
CA ILE A 156 3.63 2.94 17.69
C ILE A 156 3.61 1.45 17.32
N ILE A 157 4.03 0.57 18.24
CA ILE A 157 4.02 -0.88 18.02
C ILE A 157 2.60 -1.36 17.72
N SER A 158 1.60 -0.95 18.50
CA SER A 158 0.19 -1.31 18.27
C SER A 158 -0.36 -0.80 16.94
N GLU A 159 -0.06 0.45 16.55
CA GLU A 159 -0.46 1.05 15.27
C GLU A 159 0.02 0.20 14.08
N LEU A 160 1.27 -0.27 14.13
CA LEU A 160 1.87 -1.08 13.07
C LEU A 160 1.36 -2.52 13.08
N GLN A 161 1.35 -3.17 14.25
CA GLN A 161 1.03 -4.60 14.34
C GLN A 161 -0.45 -4.91 14.12
N TRP A 162 -1.38 -4.07 14.60
CA TRP A 162 -2.80 -4.25 14.30
C TRP A 162 -3.10 -4.10 12.80
N THR A 163 -2.40 -3.20 12.14
CA THR A 163 -2.52 -3.02 10.69
C THR A 163 -1.96 -4.21 9.92
N ALA A 164 -0.79 -4.70 10.32
CA ALA A 164 -0.19 -5.91 9.76
C ALA A 164 -1.12 -7.12 9.94
N ALA A 165 -1.73 -7.29 11.12
CA ALA A 165 -2.68 -8.36 11.39
C ALA A 165 -3.93 -8.26 10.51
N ALA A 166 -4.50 -7.07 10.32
CA ALA A 166 -5.66 -6.87 9.45
C ALA A 166 -5.34 -7.18 7.98
N ILE A 167 -4.15 -6.78 7.51
CA ILE A 167 -3.67 -7.12 6.17
C ILE A 167 -3.48 -8.63 6.03
N LYS A 168 -2.84 -9.27 7.02
CA LYS A 168 -2.63 -10.72 7.03
C LYS A 168 -3.95 -11.48 7.00
N GLU A 169 -4.93 -11.08 7.79
CA GLU A 169 -6.28 -11.67 7.78
C GLU A 169 -6.96 -11.51 6.40
N ALA A 170 -6.82 -10.34 5.79
CA ALA A 170 -7.48 -10.04 4.52
C ALA A 170 -6.83 -10.72 3.30
N ILE A 171 -5.50 -10.85 3.25
CA ILE A 171 -4.79 -11.31 2.04
C ILE A 171 -3.71 -12.38 2.29
N ASN A 172 -3.59 -12.88 3.52
CA ASN A 172 -2.67 -13.94 3.94
C ASN A 172 -1.17 -13.64 3.70
N VAL A 173 -0.79 -12.36 3.65
CA VAL A 173 0.61 -11.92 3.60
C VAL A 173 0.91 -10.84 4.63
N THR A 174 2.16 -10.79 5.08
CA THR A 174 2.68 -9.81 6.04
C THR A 174 3.54 -8.78 5.30
N PRO A 175 3.16 -7.49 5.27
CA PRO A 175 3.95 -6.44 4.62
C PRO A 175 5.33 -6.27 5.24
N ARG A 176 6.32 -5.90 4.41
CA ARG A 176 7.68 -5.54 4.87
C ARG A 176 7.95 -4.03 4.86
N TYR A 177 6.97 -3.23 4.44
CA TYR A 177 7.13 -1.79 4.29
C TYR A 177 6.07 -1.06 5.11
N ILE A 178 6.50 -0.02 5.81
CA ILE A 178 5.63 0.96 6.46
C ILE A 178 5.86 2.33 5.83
N ARG A 179 4.83 3.16 5.86
CA ARG A 179 4.99 4.60 5.65
C ARG A 179 4.36 5.34 6.84
N PRO A 180 5.12 6.18 7.54
CA PRO A 180 4.58 7.01 8.60
C PRO A 180 3.62 8.07 8.04
N PRO A 181 2.42 8.25 8.62
CA PRO A 181 1.54 9.38 8.33
C PRO A 181 2.31 10.70 8.37
N PHE A 182 2.00 11.61 7.42
CA PHE A 182 2.65 12.92 7.30
C PHE A 182 4.17 12.89 7.01
N GLY A 183 4.75 11.71 6.76
CA GLY A 183 6.20 11.54 6.75
C GLY A 183 6.83 11.75 8.14
N ASP A 184 6.03 11.63 9.20
CA ASP A 184 6.42 11.91 10.58
C ASP A 184 7.05 10.68 11.25
N TYR A 185 8.39 10.68 11.36
CA TYR A 185 9.15 9.63 12.03
C TYR A 185 10.43 10.15 12.67
N ASP A 186 10.77 9.57 13.82
CA ASP A 186 12.00 9.80 14.56
C ASP A 186 12.79 8.49 14.70
N ASP A 187 13.85 8.50 15.50
CA ASP A 187 14.71 7.34 15.74
C ASP A 187 13.94 6.21 16.44
N ARG A 188 12.94 6.52 17.28
CA ARG A 188 12.08 5.50 17.91
C ARG A 188 11.29 4.76 16.84
N VAL A 189 10.65 5.50 15.95
CA VAL A 189 9.87 4.92 14.84
C VAL A 189 10.76 4.06 13.95
N ARG A 190 11.99 4.50 13.65
CA ARG A 190 12.97 3.72 12.88
C ARG A 190 13.39 2.44 13.60
N ASP A 191 13.76 2.53 14.87
CA ASP A 191 14.22 1.39 15.66
C ASP A 191 13.10 0.35 15.84
N ILE A 192 11.90 0.79 16.20
CA ILE A 192 10.71 -0.05 16.33
C ILE A 192 10.40 -0.73 14.99
N SER A 193 10.37 0.04 13.89
CA SER A 193 10.11 -0.51 12.55
C SER A 193 11.15 -1.58 12.17
N ASN A 194 12.44 -1.30 12.39
CA ASN A 194 13.52 -2.23 12.10
C ASN A 194 13.44 -3.50 12.93
N GLN A 195 13.17 -3.40 14.24
CA GLN A 195 13.03 -4.56 15.12
C GLN A 195 11.83 -5.43 14.73
N LEU A 196 10.74 -4.82 14.26
CA LEU A 196 9.57 -5.52 13.72
C LEU A 196 9.76 -6.04 12.29
N GLY A 197 10.94 -5.83 11.68
CA GLY A 197 11.27 -6.30 10.33
C GLY A 197 10.71 -5.45 9.18
N TYR A 198 10.25 -4.23 9.49
CA TYR A 198 9.71 -3.28 8.53
C TYR A 198 10.77 -2.31 7.99
N LYS A 199 10.57 -1.87 6.75
CA LYS A 199 11.32 -0.79 6.11
C LYS A 199 10.45 0.46 5.99
N VAL A 200 11.00 1.59 6.42
CA VAL A 200 10.35 2.91 6.28
C VAL A 200 10.50 3.40 4.84
N ALA A 201 9.38 3.67 4.17
CA ALA A 201 9.35 4.23 2.82
C ALA A 201 8.83 5.68 2.82
N ILE A 202 9.68 6.62 2.41
CA ILE A 202 9.34 8.04 2.22
C ILE A 202 9.34 8.36 0.72
N TRP A 203 8.80 9.52 0.33
CA TRP A 203 8.78 10.03 -1.04
C TRP A 203 9.79 11.15 -1.23
N ASP A 204 10.19 11.38 -2.48
CA ASP A 204 11.02 12.52 -2.87
C ASP A 204 10.28 13.50 -3.81
N LEU A 205 9.12 13.10 -4.33
CA LEU A 205 8.23 13.92 -5.14
C LEU A 205 6.80 13.91 -4.57
N ASP A 206 6.17 15.08 -4.45
CA ASP A 206 4.83 15.22 -3.85
C ASP A 206 3.89 15.95 -4.80
N THR A 207 2.75 15.34 -5.11
CA THR A 207 1.73 15.94 -5.99
C THR A 207 0.87 16.99 -5.28
N HIS A 208 0.87 16.99 -3.95
CA HIS A 208 0.02 17.81 -3.09
C HIS A 208 -1.47 17.65 -3.40
N ASP A 209 -1.88 16.49 -3.91
CA ASP A 209 -3.25 16.21 -4.33
C ASP A 209 -4.28 16.32 -3.21
N TRP A 210 -3.86 16.09 -1.96
CA TRP A 210 -4.66 16.31 -0.75
C TRP A 210 -5.20 17.75 -0.63
N MET A 211 -4.47 18.74 -1.18
CA MET A 211 -4.92 20.14 -1.19
C MET A 211 -6.21 20.34 -1.98
N ALA A 212 -6.58 19.44 -2.89
CA ALA A 212 -7.83 19.53 -3.64
C ALA A 212 -9.08 19.60 -2.74
N THR A 213 -8.98 19.10 -1.50
CA THR A 213 -10.09 19.11 -0.54
C THR A 213 -10.05 20.26 0.46
N THR A 214 -8.86 20.81 0.73
CA THR A 214 -8.66 21.85 1.75
C THR A 214 -8.40 23.24 1.15
N ASP A 215 -7.93 23.31 -0.09
CA ASP A 215 -7.57 24.53 -0.79
C ASP A 215 -8.35 24.64 -2.12
N LYS A 216 -9.26 25.61 -2.19
CA LYS A 216 -10.09 25.87 -3.37
C LYS A 216 -9.30 26.38 -4.57
N THR A 217 -8.05 26.81 -4.38
CA THR A 217 -7.17 27.27 -5.46
C THR A 217 -6.39 26.14 -6.11
N TYR A 218 -6.34 24.97 -5.47
CA TYR A 218 -5.70 23.79 -6.04
C TYR A 218 -6.43 23.33 -7.30
N GLN A 219 -5.68 23.09 -8.37
CA GLN A 219 -6.23 22.56 -9.61
C GLN A 219 -5.75 21.12 -9.82
N LEU A 220 -6.68 20.19 -10.01
CA LEU A 220 -6.37 18.76 -10.20
C LEU A 220 -5.41 18.48 -11.38
N ASN A 221 -5.36 19.38 -12.37
CA ASN A 221 -4.41 19.25 -13.48
C ASN A 221 -2.95 19.50 -13.08
N TRP A 222 -2.71 20.05 -11.88
CA TRP A 222 -1.37 20.20 -11.33
C TRP A 222 -0.69 18.84 -11.11
N ILE A 223 -1.45 17.78 -10.89
CA ILE A 223 -0.92 16.42 -10.74
C ILE A 223 -0.14 16.02 -12.01
N GLU A 224 -0.77 15.98 -13.19
CA GLU A 224 -0.04 15.61 -14.42
C GLU A 224 0.96 16.66 -14.90
N ASN A 225 0.75 17.94 -14.55
CA ASN A 225 1.73 19.00 -14.82
C ASN A 225 3.00 18.81 -13.99
N ASN A 226 2.89 18.41 -12.72
CA ASN A 226 4.03 18.08 -11.87
C ASN A 226 4.83 16.92 -12.46
N PHE A 227 4.17 15.84 -12.85
CA PHE A 227 4.84 14.73 -13.55
C PHE A 227 5.52 15.16 -14.84
N THR A 228 4.86 16.02 -15.64
CA THR A 228 5.45 16.57 -16.87
C THR A 228 6.70 17.39 -16.58
N GLN A 229 6.71 18.17 -15.50
CA GLN A 229 7.89 18.92 -15.08
C GLN A 229 9.00 17.99 -14.59
N TRP A 230 8.69 17.03 -13.71
CA TRP A 230 9.67 16.11 -13.15
C TRP A 230 10.41 15.29 -14.21
N VAL A 231 9.70 14.76 -15.22
CA VAL A 231 10.35 13.97 -16.28
C VAL A 231 11.22 14.81 -17.22
N ASN A 232 11.05 16.14 -17.24
CA ASN A 232 11.82 17.06 -18.06
C ASN A 232 12.93 17.78 -17.27
N ASP A 233 12.87 17.81 -15.93
CA ASP A 233 13.87 18.44 -15.08
C ASP A 233 15.22 17.71 -15.21
N PRO A 234 16.30 18.39 -15.64
CA PRO A 234 17.64 17.81 -15.74
C PRO A 234 18.17 17.15 -14.46
N LYS A 235 17.73 17.60 -13.28
CA LYS A 235 18.13 17.08 -11.97
C LYS A 235 17.41 15.77 -11.62
N LEU A 236 16.19 15.58 -12.10
CA LEU A 236 15.32 14.44 -11.74
C LEU A 236 15.31 13.38 -12.86
N ARG A 237 15.28 13.79 -14.13
CA ARG A 237 15.03 12.93 -15.30
C ARG A 237 15.98 11.75 -15.52
N ASN A 238 17.03 11.60 -14.73
CA ASN A 238 18.06 10.57 -14.86
C ASN A 238 18.05 9.51 -13.76
N THR A 239 17.22 9.66 -12.73
CA THR A 239 17.08 8.72 -11.62
C THR A 239 15.65 8.21 -11.50
N GLY A 240 15.46 7.15 -10.71
CA GLY A 240 14.12 6.73 -10.30
C GLY A 240 13.63 7.52 -9.10
N HIS A 241 12.30 7.67 -8.97
CA HIS A 241 11.66 8.48 -7.94
C HIS A 241 10.46 7.76 -7.32
N ILE A 242 10.12 8.14 -6.10
CA ILE A 242 8.94 7.71 -5.35
C ILE A 242 8.03 8.93 -5.25
N SER A 243 6.91 8.93 -5.96
CA SER A 243 5.90 9.99 -5.81
C SER A 243 4.90 9.67 -4.69
N LEU A 244 4.29 10.73 -4.13
CA LEU A 244 3.18 10.66 -3.19
C LEU A 244 1.89 11.17 -3.83
N GLU A 245 0.86 10.34 -3.74
CA GLU A 245 -0.54 10.61 -4.08
C GLU A 245 -1.47 9.99 -3.03
N HIS A 246 -2.76 10.35 -3.04
CA HIS A 246 -3.76 9.78 -2.13
C HIS A 246 -4.93 9.18 -2.94
N ASP A 247 -5.18 7.87 -2.81
CA ASP A 247 -6.34 7.20 -3.45
C ASP A 247 -7.66 7.44 -2.67
N LEU A 248 -7.63 8.30 -1.64
CA LEU A 248 -8.83 8.73 -0.92
C LEU A 248 -9.77 9.56 -1.80
N TYR A 249 -9.22 10.24 -2.81
CA TYR A 249 -9.96 11.14 -3.70
C TYR A 249 -10.11 10.50 -5.07
N ASN A 250 -11.36 10.31 -5.49
CA ASN A 250 -11.66 9.73 -6.81
C ASN A 250 -11.07 10.59 -7.94
N GLU A 251 -11.00 11.89 -7.72
CA GLU A 251 -10.40 12.90 -8.57
C GLU A 251 -8.90 12.65 -8.78
N THR A 252 -8.14 12.36 -7.70
CA THR A 252 -6.73 11.96 -7.79
C THR A 252 -6.60 10.65 -8.54
N ALA A 253 -7.36 9.63 -8.15
CA ALA A 253 -7.28 8.29 -8.76
C ALA A 253 -7.52 8.34 -10.28
N ALA A 254 -8.44 9.19 -10.74
CA ALA A 254 -8.73 9.38 -12.16
C ALA A 254 -7.53 9.95 -12.95
N ARG A 255 -6.62 10.72 -12.31
CA ARG A 255 -5.44 11.30 -12.97
C ARG A 255 -4.40 10.28 -13.37
N VAL A 256 -4.40 9.08 -12.77
CA VAL A 256 -3.44 8.00 -13.09
C VAL A 256 -3.45 7.65 -14.58
N SER A 257 -4.62 7.76 -15.24
CA SER A 257 -4.75 7.54 -16.69
C SER A 257 -3.98 8.55 -17.55
N LEU A 258 -3.76 9.76 -17.04
CA LEU A 258 -3.03 10.85 -17.68
C LEU A 258 -1.53 10.84 -17.34
N VAL A 259 -1.19 10.45 -16.11
CA VAL A 259 0.21 10.37 -15.62
C VAL A 259 0.99 9.23 -16.28
N VAL A 260 0.39 8.04 -16.42
CA VAL A 260 1.10 6.86 -16.95
C VAL A 260 1.67 7.09 -18.36
N PRO A 261 0.94 7.67 -19.33
CA PRO A 261 1.52 8.02 -20.64
C PRO A 261 2.72 8.98 -20.57
N ILE A 262 2.71 9.96 -19.65
CA ILE A 262 3.81 10.92 -19.47
C ILE A 262 5.08 10.18 -19.06
N LEU A 263 4.99 9.34 -18.03
CA LEU A 263 6.11 8.53 -17.57
C LEU A 263 6.63 7.58 -18.65
N LYS A 264 5.74 6.85 -19.33
CA LYS A 264 6.12 5.93 -20.41
C LYS A 264 6.84 6.64 -21.55
N LYS A 265 6.32 7.80 -21.99
CA LYS A 265 6.95 8.62 -23.05
C LYS A 265 8.34 9.11 -22.64
N ALA A 266 8.55 9.36 -21.35
CA ALA A 266 9.84 9.73 -20.78
C ALA A 266 10.78 8.52 -20.51
N ASN A 267 10.40 7.30 -20.88
CA ASN A 267 11.14 6.05 -20.63
C ASN A 267 11.26 5.66 -19.14
N TYR A 268 10.27 6.02 -18.34
CA TYR A 268 10.11 5.49 -16.99
C TYR A 268 9.27 4.21 -16.98
N LEU A 269 9.69 3.26 -16.15
CA LEU A 269 8.95 2.08 -15.74
C LEU A 269 8.23 2.36 -14.45
N ILE A 270 6.94 2.07 -14.41
CA ILE A 270 6.17 2.10 -13.17
C ILE A 270 6.38 0.78 -12.45
N LYS A 271 6.87 0.84 -11.21
CA LYS A 271 7.19 -0.31 -10.36
C LYS A 271 6.59 -0.14 -8.97
N THR A 272 6.47 -1.24 -8.24
CA THR A 272 6.30 -1.20 -6.78
C THR A 272 7.62 -0.80 -6.12
N ILE A 273 7.59 -0.34 -4.86
CA ILE A 273 8.82 0.01 -4.13
C ILE A 273 9.76 -1.20 -4.04
N ALA A 274 9.23 -2.36 -3.65
CA ALA A 274 10.02 -3.56 -3.51
C ALA A 274 10.69 -3.94 -4.85
N SER A 275 9.94 -3.90 -5.96
CA SER A 275 10.49 -4.18 -7.29
C SER A 275 11.54 -3.15 -7.74
N CYS A 276 11.34 -1.87 -7.41
CA CYS A 276 12.32 -0.83 -7.72
C CYS A 276 13.65 -1.01 -6.96
N LEU A 277 13.58 -1.56 -5.76
CA LEU A 277 14.74 -1.82 -4.90
C LEU A 277 15.35 -3.21 -5.09
N GLY A 278 14.77 -4.06 -5.94
CA GLY A 278 15.18 -5.46 -6.07
C GLY A 278 14.94 -6.29 -4.81
N ASP A 279 13.93 -5.94 -4.02
CA ASP A 279 13.59 -6.55 -2.74
C ASP A 279 12.23 -7.29 -2.80
N ARG A 280 11.92 -8.05 -1.74
CA ARG A 280 10.64 -8.74 -1.56
C ARG A 280 9.63 -7.86 -0.81
N PRO A 281 8.37 -7.77 -1.26
CA PRO A 281 7.34 -6.93 -0.64
C PRO A 281 6.77 -7.48 0.66
N TYR A 282 6.79 -8.81 0.84
CA TYR A 282 6.18 -9.52 1.97
C TYR A 282 7.18 -10.48 2.64
N VAL A 283 6.87 -10.89 3.87
CA VAL A 283 7.65 -11.89 4.63
C VAL A 283 7.54 -13.26 3.97
N GLU A 284 6.33 -13.62 3.55
CA GLU A 284 6.06 -14.83 2.80
C GLU A 284 6.71 -14.75 1.40
N ASP A 285 7.05 -15.92 0.83
CA ASP A 285 7.54 -16.04 -0.54
C ASP A 285 6.41 -15.82 -1.54
N VAL A 286 5.95 -14.58 -1.63
CA VAL A 286 4.89 -14.10 -2.52
C VAL A 286 5.40 -12.80 -3.15
N THR A 287 5.43 -12.73 -4.47
CA THR A 287 5.78 -11.52 -5.18
C THR A 287 4.53 -10.68 -5.49
N THR A 288 4.71 -9.55 -6.17
CA THR A 288 3.61 -8.76 -6.73
C THR A 288 3.12 -9.30 -8.08
N ASP A 289 3.68 -10.41 -8.58
CA ASP A 289 3.21 -11.04 -9.81
C ASP A 289 1.82 -11.69 -9.57
N PRO A 290 0.78 -11.33 -10.34
CA PRO A 290 -0.54 -11.93 -10.20
C PRO A 290 -0.57 -13.47 -10.30
N SER A 291 0.39 -14.09 -11.00
CA SER A 291 0.51 -15.55 -11.13
C SER A 291 0.97 -16.23 -9.84
N ASP A 292 1.93 -15.64 -9.12
CA ASP A 292 2.36 -16.10 -7.79
C ASP A 292 1.22 -15.96 -6.77
N ILE A 293 0.44 -14.89 -6.88
CA ILE A 293 -0.73 -14.62 -6.01
C ILE A 293 -1.85 -15.65 -6.27
N ALA A 294 -2.05 -16.08 -7.51
CA ALA A 294 -3.05 -17.08 -7.87
C ALA A 294 -2.65 -18.51 -7.42
N ALA A 295 -1.37 -18.85 -7.51
CA ALA A 295 -0.85 -20.19 -7.18
C ALA A 295 -1.07 -20.58 -5.71
N LYS A 296 -0.92 -19.65 -4.75
CA LYS A 296 -1.18 -19.92 -3.32
C LYS A 296 -2.65 -20.23 -2.99
N LYS A 297 -3.59 -19.82 -3.85
CA LYS A 297 -5.01 -20.15 -3.65
C LYS A 297 -5.31 -21.62 -3.95
N ALA A 298 -4.49 -22.27 -4.78
CA ALA A 298 -4.62 -23.70 -5.07
C ALA A 298 -4.13 -24.55 -3.89
N ASP A 299 -3.09 -24.10 -3.18
CA ASP A 299 -2.53 -24.82 -2.03
C ASP A 299 -3.43 -24.77 -0.79
N ALA A 300 -4.14 -23.65 -0.58
CA ALA A 300 -5.11 -23.50 0.51
C ALA A 300 -6.42 -24.30 0.33
N ASN A 301 -6.65 -24.88 -0.86
CA ASN A 301 -7.84 -25.66 -1.21
C ASN A 301 -7.54 -27.16 -1.41
N SER A 302 -6.33 -27.62 -1.07
CA SER A 302 -6.02 -29.05 -1.09
C SER A 302 -6.68 -29.72 0.13
N PRO A 303 -7.48 -30.79 -0.05
CA PRO A 303 -8.03 -31.51 1.10
C PRO A 303 -6.89 -32.05 1.94
N ASN A 304 -6.95 -31.78 3.25
CA ASN A 304 -6.03 -32.30 4.27
C ASN A 304 -5.71 -33.78 3.96
N PRO A 305 -4.43 -34.19 3.85
CA PRO A 305 -4.12 -35.61 3.79
C PRO A 305 -4.60 -36.23 5.09
N THR A 306 -5.56 -37.14 4.96
CA THR A 306 -6.13 -37.92 6.05
C THR A 306 -4.99 -38.59 6.80
N SER A 307 -4.86 -38.29 8.10
CA SER A 307 -3.95 -39.01 8.98
C SER A 307 -4.45 -40.45 9.14
N THR A 308 -3.97 -41.37 8.31
CA THR A 308 -4.04 -42.80 8.62
C THR A 308 -3.08 -43.07 9.77
N LEU A 309 -3.64 -43.11 10.98
CA LEU A 309 -3.05 -43.79 12.12
C LEU A 309 -3.00 -45.28 11.80
N THR A 310 -1.84 -45.77 11.35
CA THR A 310 -1.51 -47.19 11.48
C THR A 310 -1.02 -47.41 12.89
N SER A 311 -1.89 -47.94 13.74
CA SER A 311 -1.48 -48.62 14.96
C SER A 311 -1.01 -50.03 14.59
N ASP A 312 0.29 -50.26 14.60
CA ASP A 312 0.82 -51.62 14.73
C ASP A 312 1.71 -51.67 15.98
N ALA A 313 1.19 -52.35 16.98
CA ALA A 313 1.93 -52.84 18.13
C ALA A 313 1.66 -54.36 18.22
N SER A 314 2.75 -55.11 18.08
CA SER A 314 2.97 -56.57 18.17
C SER A 314 1.88 -57.50 18.70
N MET A 315 1.71 -58.61 17.98
CA MET A 315 1.99 -59.99 18.43
C MET A 315 2.60 -60.81 17.30
#